data_AF-A0A7K2TLD5-F1
#
_entry.id   AF-A0A7K2TLD5-F1
#
_cell.length_a   1.000
_cell.length_b   1.000
_cell.length_c   1.000
_cell.angle_alpha   90.00
_cell.angle_beta   90.00
_cell.angle_gamma   90.00
#
_symmetry.space_group_name_H-M   'P 1'
#
loop_
_entity.id
_entity.type
_entity.pdbx_description
1 polymer ?
#
loop_
_entity_poly.entity_id
_entity_poly.type
_entity_poly.pdbx_seq_one_letter_code
_entity_poly.pdbx_strand_id
1 'polypeptide(L)'
;MNGLQRPVRTGGPTGENPDTILATALMGELLFPGPRMWLVSPWISDVHVVDNSHGSYDDLFGDTPPSACSLSDLLARIVTAGSALTVVTRPDPHNAHFLARLHRRTPAQSVRVVQDASVHEKTICGRDWLLTGSMNFTVRGLLENDEAVTYKVGGSHAGQARLELAQRWKEHQ
;
A
#
# COMPACT_ATOMS: atom_id res chain seq x y z
N MET A 1 23.63 5.06 -7.61
CA MET A 1 23.58 4.17 -6.41
C MET A 1 22.60 3.05 -6.71
N ASN A 2 23.04 1.79 -6.63
CA ASN A 2 22.22 0.63 -6.98
C ASN A 2 21.14 0.42 -5.90
N GLY A 3 19.87 0.30 -6.31
CA GLY A 3 18.77 -0.05 -5.41
C GLY A 3 18.79 -1.54 -5.07
N LEU A 4 18.20 -1.91 -3.94
CA LEU A 4 17.99 -3.31 -3.56
C LEU A 4 16.68 -3.80 -4.16
N GLN A 5 16.70 -5.01 -4.73
CA GLN A 5 15.51 -5.70 -5.22
C GLN A 5 15.47 -7.09 -4.62
N ARG A 6 14.30 -7.48 -4.10
CA ARG A 6 14.04 -8.81 -3.58
C ARG A 6 12.83 -9.42 -4.28
N PRO A 7 13.02 -10.47 -5.10
CA PRO A 7 11.91 -11.31 -5.51
C PRO A 7 11.46 -12.15 -4.31
N VAL A 8 10.15 -12.23 -4.09
CA VAL A 8 9.52 -12.96 -3.00
C VAL A 8 8.47 -13.88 -3.61
N ARG A 9 8.54 -15.16 -3.26
CA ARG A 9 7.53 -16.15 -3.62
C ARG A 9 6.83 -16.59 -2.34
N THR A 10 5.51 -16.53 -2.34
CA THR A 10 4.70 -17.05 -1.23
C THR A 10 4.49 -18.55 -1.40
N GLY A 11 4.19 -19.27 -0.31
CA GLY A 11 3.81 -20.69 -0.34
C GLY A 11 4.87 -21.72 0.10
N GLY A 12 6.06 -21.31 0.58
CA GLY A 12 7.11 -22.22 1.07
C GLY A 12 7.22 -22.27 2.61
N PRO A 13 7.73 -23.38 3.22
CA PRO A 13 7.91 -23.51 4.68
C PRO A 13 8.97 -22.56 5.28
N THR A 14 9.67 -21.80 4.43
CA THR A 14 10.62 -20.74 4.78
C THR A 14 10.10 -19.33 4.42
N GLY A 15 8.84 -19.22 3.97
CA GLY A 15 8.33 -18.12 3.15
C GLY A 15 8.01 -16.83 3.90
N GLU A 16 8.70 -15.75 3.52
CA GLU A 16 8.29 -14.39 3.86
C GLU A 16 6.93 -14.09 3.22
N ASN A 17 6.01 -13.60 4.03
CA ASN A 17 4.63 -13.35 3.63
C ASN A 17 4.48 -11.89 3.14
N PRO A 18 3.79 -11.60 2.01
CA PRO A 18 3.73 -10.27 1.43
C PRO A 18 3.07 -9.24 2.33
N ASP A 19 2.18 -9.67 3.21
CA ASP A 19 1.61 -8.88 4.30
C ASP A 19 2.70 -8.28 5.21
N THR A 20 3.71 -9.06 5.60
CA THR A 20 4.79 -8.63 6.49
C THR A 20 5.67 -7.60 5.79
N ILE A 21 5.94 -7.80 4.50
CA ILE A 21 6.71 -6.85 3.68
C ILE A 21 5.92 -5.56 3.47
N LEU A 22 4.63 -5.69 3.15
CA LEU A 22 3.72 -4.55 2.99
C LEU A 22 3.63 -3.75 4.31
N ALA A 23 3.43 -4.43 5.44
CA ALA A 23 3.37 -3.81 6.75
C ALA A 23 4.66 -3.06 7.08
N THR A 24 5.82 -3.69 6.88
CA THR A 24 7.13 -3.07 7.11
C THR A 24 7.32 -1.83 6.25
N ALA A 25 7.00 -1.91 4.96
CA ALA A 25 7.13 -0.79 4.04
C ALA A 25 6.19 0.38 4.39
N LEU A 26 4.94 0.08 4.75
CA LEU A 26 3.96 1.08 5.17
C LEU A 26 4.32 1.73 6.52
N MET A 27 4.85 0.97 7.47
CA MET A 27 5.34 1.53 8.75
C MET A 27 6.55 2.46 8.52
N GLY A 28 7.47 2.08 7.63
CA GLY A 28 8.58 2.97 7.23
C GLY A 28 8.09 4.26 6.58
N GLU A 29 7.09 4.16 5.70
CA GLU A 29 6.44 5.32 5.09
C GLU A 29 5.70 6.19 6.13
N LEU A 30 5.08 5.59 7.16
CA LEU A 30 4.45 6.34 8.25
C LEU A 30 5.47 7.19 9.04
N LEU A 31 6.67 6.64 9.29
CA LEU A 31 7.74 7.33 9.99
C LEU A 31 8.38 8.46 9.15
N PHE A 32 8.55 8.22 7.84
CA PHE A 32 9.20 9.16 6.93
C PHE A 32 8.36 9.38 5.66
N PRO A 33 7.19 10.04 5.79
CA PRO A 33 6.18 10.10 4.73
C PRO A 33 6.69 10.81 3.49
N GLY A 34 6.70 10.12 2.35
CA GLY A 34 7.02 10.69 1.05
C GLY A 34 5.98 11.71 0.58
N PRO A 35 6.30 12.50 -0.45
CA PRO A 35 5.38 13.52 -0.95
C PRO A 35 4.10 12.91 -1.54
N ARG A 36 4.18 11.68 -2.07
CA ARG A 36 3.03 10.96 -2.63
C ARG A 36 3.24 9.45 -2.66
N MET A 37 2.21 8.73 -2.25
CA MET A 37 2.03 7.30 -2.43
C MET A 37 1.04 6.96 -3.55
N TRP A 38 1.22 5.78 -4.12
CA TRP A 38 0.31 5.18 -5.08
C TRP A 38 -0.11 3.80 -4.62
N LEU A 39 -1.41 3.51 -4.68
CA LEU A 39 -1.98 2.16 -4.57
C LEU A 39 -2.79 1.87 -5.83
N VAL A 40 -2.31 0.93 -6.64
CA VAL A 40 -2.90 0.55 -7.93
C VAL A 40 -3.25 -0.92 -7.89
N SER A 41 -4.53 -1.24 -7.95
CA SER A 41 -5.00 -2.63 -7.97
C SER A 41 -6.43 -2.74 -8.46
N PRO A 42 -6.79 -3.73 -9.30
CA PRO A 42 -8.17 -3.91 -9.71
C PRO A 42 -9.11 -4.23 -8.54
N TRP A 43 -8.62 -4.98 -7.54
CA TRP A 43 -9.38 -5.38 -6.36
C TRP A 43 -8.58 -5.14 -5.09
N ILE A 44 -9.20 -4.44 -4.15
CA ILE A 44 -8.64 -4.05 -2.86
C ILE A 44 -9.66 -4.41 -1.77
N SER A 45 -9.24 -5.23 -0.82
CA SER A 45 -9.97 -5.46 0.43
C SER A 45 -9.31 -4.67 1.55
N ASP A 46 -10.09 -4.29 2.57
CA ASP A 46 -9.55 -3.61 3.75
C ASP A 46 -8.94 -4.62 4.74
N VAL A 47 -7.85 -5.25 4.33
CA VAL A 47 -7.16 -6.30 5.08
C VAL A 47 -6.53 -5.75 6.36
N HIS A 48 -6.40 -6.58 7.40
CA HIS A 48 -5.54 -6.28 8.54
C HIS A 48 -4.09 -6.50 8.15
N VAL A 49 -3.29 -5.42 8.19
CA VAL A 49 -1.88 -5.44 7.76
C VAL A 49 -0.91 -5.41 8.94
N VAL A 50 -1.33 -4.89 10.10
CA VAL A 50 -0.53 -4.87 11.31
C VAL A 50 -1.34 -5.45 12.47
N ASP A 51 -0.79 -6.46 13.12
CA ASP A 51 -1.22 -6.92 14.44
C ASP A 51 -0.41 -6.15 15.49
N ASN A 52 -1.10 -5.42 16.35
CA ASN A 52 -0.51 -4.69 17.48
C ASN A 52 -1.19 -5.11 18.81
N SER A 53 -1.72 -6.33 18.88
CA SER A 53 -2.41 -6.85 20.06
C SER A 53 -1.50 -6.95 21.30
N HIS A 54 -0.19 -7.04 21.07
CA HIS A 54 0.85 -7.05 22.09
C HIS A 54 1.50 -5.68 22.34
N GLY A 55 1.02 -4.62 21.69
CA GLY A 55 1.52 -3.25 21.88
C GLY A 55 2.94 -2.99 21.34
N SER A 56 3.46 -3.87 20.46
CA SER A 56 4.84 -3.76 19.94
C SER A 56 5.07 -2.51 19.08
N TYR A 57 4.01 -1.82 18.67
CA TYR A 57 4.04 -0.62 17.84
C TYR A 57 3.35 0.58 18.52
N ASP A 58 3.14 0.54 19.84
CA ASP A 58 2.43 1.61 20.56
C ASP A 58 3.12 2.97 20.40
N ASP A 59 4.45 2.99 20.52
CA ASP A 59 5.27 4.19 20.32
C ASP A 59 5.12 4.79 18.89
N LEU A 60 4.82 3.95 17.89
CA LEU A 60 4.59 4.38 16.51
C LEU A 60 3.18 4.96 16.32
N PHE A 61 2.18 4.45 17.04
CA PHE A 61 0.78 4.86 16.88
C PHE A 61 0.34 6.00 17.81
N GLY A 62 1.19 6.39 18.76
CA GLY A 62 0.98 7.50 19.69
C GLY A 62 0.00 7.17 20.81
N ASP A 63 -0.73 8.18 21.29
CA ASP A 63 -1.51 8.11 22.54
C ASP A 63 -2.66 7.09 22.53
N THR A 64 -3.18 6.73 21.35
CA THR A 64 -4.26 5.73 21.21
C THR A 64 -3.86 4.68 20.18
N PRO A 65 -2.99 3.73 20.57
CA PRO A 65 -2.53 2.69 19.67
C PRO A 65 -3.64 1.66 19.44
N PRO A 66 -3.96 1.30 18.18
CA PRO A 66 -4.94 0.28 17.90
C PRO A 66 -4.35 -1.10 18.16
N SER A 67 -5.16 -2.08 18.57
CA SER A 67 -4.71 -3.48 18.69
C SER A 67 -4.51 -4.18 17.33
N ALA A 68 -5.08 -3.62 16.26
CA ALA A 68 -4.84 -4.05 14.88
C ALA A 68 -5.06 -2.88 13.93
N CYS A 69 -4.29 -2.80 12.85
CA CYS A 69 -4.39 -1.74 11.85
C CYS A 69 -4.78 -2.34 10.49
N SER A 70 -5.91 -1.89 9.92
CA SER A 70 -6.26 -2.25 8.54
C SER A 70 -5.50 -1.43 7.51
N LEU A 71 -5.50 -1.87 6.26
CA LEU A 71 -4.83 -1.18 5.17
C LEU A 71 -5.35 0.26 5.02
N SER A 72 -6.66 0.49 5.07
CA SER A 72 -7.21 1.85 5.02
C SER A 72 -6.83 2.68 6.25
N ASP A 73 -6.76 2.08 7.43
CA ASP A 73 -6.35 2.77 8.66
C ASP A 73 -4.89 3.22 8.60
N LEU A 74 -3.99 2.35 8.14
CA LEU A 74 -2.57 2.64 8.03
C LEU A 74 -2.29 3.68 6.93
N LEU A 75 -2.94 3.56 5.78
CA LEU A 75 -2.86 4.56 4.71
C LEU A 75 -3.38 5.92 5.16
N ALA A 76 -4.48 5.96 5.91
CA ALA A 76 -5.01 7.22 6.44
C ALA A 76 -4.05 7.88 7.44
N ARG A 77 -3.34 7.10 8.26
CA ARG A 77 -2.29 7.60 9.15
C ARG A 77 -1.11 8.17 8.37
N ILE A 78 -0.65 7.50 7.32
CA ILE A 78 0.42 8.01 6.43
C ILE A 78 0.00 9.32 5.76
N VAL A 79 -1.26 9.39 5.31
CA VAL A 79 -1.82 10.63 4.72
C VAL A 79 -1.82 11.76 5.75
N THR A 80 -2.26 11.48 6.97
CA THR A 80 -2.26 12.44 8.09
C THR A 80 -0.84 12.88 8.47
N ALA A 81 0.15 11.99 8.36
CA ALA A 81 1.55 12.29 8.60
C ALA A 81 2.19 13.19 7.51
N GLY A 82 1.51 13.40 6.38
CA GLY A 82 1.92 14.39 5.36
C GLY A 82 2.08 13.85 3.95
N SER A 83 1.73 12.59 3.68
CA SER A 83 1.75 12.06 2.31
C SER A 83 0.44 12.32 1.56
N ALA A 84 0.51 12.65 0.27
CA ALA A 84 -0.65 12.51 -0.60
C ALA A 84 -0.84 11.05 -1.01
N LEU A 85 -2.07 10.60 -1.23
CA LEU A 85 -2.34 9.24 -1.71
C LEU A 85 -3.18 9.27 -2.99
N THR A 86 -2.70 8.60 -4.03
CA THR A 86 -3.52 8.26 -5.21
C THR A 86 -3.87 6.77 -5.18
N VAL A 87 -5.16 6.46 -5.17
CA VAL A 87 -5.69 5.09 -5.32
C VAL A 87 -6.27 4.92 -6.71
N VAL A 88 -5.77 3.95 -7.47
CA VAL A 88 -6.32 3.56 -8.77
C VAL A 88 -6.91 2.17 -8.66
N THR A 89 -8.19 2.03 -8.99
CA THR A 89 -8.89 0.76 -8.89
C THR A 89 -10.03 0.64 -9.88
N ARG A 90 -10.66 -0.54 -10.00
CA ARG A 90 -11.84 -0.70 -10.86
C ARG A 90 -13.07 -0.09 -10.21
N PRO A 91 -14.06 0.37 -11.01
CA PRO A 91 -15.40 0.70 -10.52
C PRO A 91 -16.17 -0.59 -10.16
N ASP A 92 -15.68 -1.31 -9.14
CA ASP A 92 -16.17 -2.62 -8.71
C ASP A 92 -16.62 -2.54 -7.23
N PRO A 93 -17.82 -3.05 -6.88
CA PRO A 93 -18.32 -3.06 -5.50
C PRO A 93 -17.38 -3.72 -4.48
N HIS A 94 -16.49 -4.62 -4.90
CA HIS A 94 -15.46 -5.22 -4.04
C HIS A 94 -14.63 -4.15 -3.31
N ASN A 95 -14.36 -3.03 -3.98
CA ASN A 95 -13.50 -1.96 -3.45
C ASN A 95 -14.26 -1.02 -2.49
N ALA A 96 -15.59 -1.09 -2.44
CA ALA A 96 -16.42 -0.09 -1.79
C ALA A 96 -16.16 0.04 -0.29
N HIS A 97 -15.98 -1.09 0.41
CA HIS A 97 -15.71 -1.08 1.85
C HIS A 97 -14.37 -0.39 2.18
N PHE A 98 -13.31 -0.76 1.46
CA PHE A 98 -11.99 -0.14 1.61
C PHE A 98 -12.04 1.36 1.32
N LEU A 99 -12.61 1.75 0.17
CA LEU A 99 -12.69 3.16 -0.23
C LEU A 99 -13.53 3.99 0.77
N ALA A 100 -14.65 3.45 1.26
CA ALA A 100 -15.49 4.12 2.22
C ALA A 100 -14.78 4.32 3.57
N ARG A 101 -14.02 3.34 4.05
CA ARG A 101 -13.24 3.47 5.30
C ARG A 101 -12.08 4.44 5.14
N LEU A 102 -11.34 4.36 4.04
CA LEU A 102 -10.26 5.29 3.73
C LEU A 102 -10.77 6.73 3.70
N HIS A 103 -11.84 7.00 2.95
CA HIS A 103 -12.39 8.34 2.80
C HIS A 103 -12.88 8.95 4.13
N ARG A 104 -13.48 8.15 5.02
CA ARG A 104 -13.91 8.62 6.35
C ARG A 104 -12.76 8.99 7.28
N ARG A 105 -11.58 8.41 7.05
CA ARG A 105 -10.41 8.53 7.95
C ARG A 105 -9.37 9.53 7.46
N THR A 106 -9.53 10.02 6.23
CA THR A 106 -8.62 11.00 5.64
C THR A 106 -9.28 12.36 5.50
N PRO A 107 -8.53 13.47 5.64
CA PRO A 107 -9.05 14.80 5.32
C PRO A 107 -9.60 14.87 3.89
N ALA A 108 -10.58 15.75 3.66
CA ALA A 108 -11.09 15.98 2.31
C ALA A 108 -9.94 16.35 1.35
N GLN A 109 -10.00 15.85 0.11
CA GLN A 109 -9.01 16.11 -0.95
C GLN A 109 -7.58 15.58 -0.71
N SER A 110 -7.29 14.94 0.43
CA SER A 110 -5.98 14.35 0.71
C SER A 110 -5.73 13.01 -0.01
N VAL A 111 -6.82 12.36 -0.42
CA VAL A 111 -6.81 11.12 -1.22
C VAL A 111 -7.47 11.37 -2.56
N ARG A 112 -6.75 11.04 -3.64
CA ARG A 112 -7.27 11.01 -5.01
C ARG A 112 -7.66 9.58 -5.36
N VAL A 113 -8.93 9.35 -5.69
CA VAL A 113 -9.41 8.05 -6.18
C VAL A 113 -9.66 8.13 -7.68
N VAL A 114 -9.06 7.23 -8.45
CA VAL A 114 -9.24 7.08 -9.89
C VAL A 114 -9.87 5.73 -10.17
N GLN A 115 -11.02 5.74 -10.84
CA GLN A 115 -11.68 4.51 -11.28
C GLN A 115 -11.33 4.22 -12.74
N ASP A 116 -10.66 3.10 -12.99
CA ASP A 116 -10.21 2.66 -14.30
C ASP A 116 -10.61 1.19 -14.50
N ALA A 117 -11.58 0.94 -15.39
CA ALA A 117 -12.07 -0.41 -15.66
C ALA A 117 -11.00 -1.34 -16.28
N SER A 118 -9.97 -0.77 -16.92
CA SER A 118 -8.89 -1.50 -17.58
C SER A 118 -7.69 -1.77 -16.67
N VAL A 119 -7.69 -1.27 -15.43
CA VAL A 119 -6.56 -1.50 -14.53
C VAL A 119 -6.42 -3.00 -14.23
N HIS A 120 -5.20 -3.51 -14.38
CA HIS A 120 -4.79 -4.87 -14.07
C HIS A 120 -3.50 -4.93 -13.26
N GLU A 121 -2.79 -3.80 -13.18
CA GLU A 121 -1.57 -3.65 -12.40
C GLU A 121 -1.88 -3.78 -10.91
N LYS A 122 -0.91 -4.31 -10.15
CA LYS A 122 -1.02 -4.57 -8.72
C LYS A 122 0.26 -4.10 -8.06
N THR A 123 0.30 -2.80 -7.83
CA THR A 123 1.49 -2.07 -7.39
C THR A 123 1.09 -1.15 -6.26
N ILE A 124 1.86 -1.15 -5.18
CA ILE A 124 1.90 -0.05 -4.22
C ILE A 124 3.31 0.55 -4.24
N CYS A 125 3.38 1.88 -4.25
CA CYS A 125 4.64 2.60 -4.36
C CYS A 125 4.65 3.78 -3.41
N GLY A 126 5.68 3.86 -2.56
CA GLY A 126 5.90 4.94 -1.61
C GLY A 126 7.06 5.85 -2.02
N ARG A 127 7.71 6.44 -1.02
CA ARG A 127 8.81 7.40 -1.19
C ARG A 127 9.95 6.85 -2.04
N ASP A 128 10.53 5.74 -1.59
CA ASP A 128 11.74 5.11 -2.12
C ASP A 128 11.61 3.59 -2.26
N TRP A 129 10.40 3.06 -2.10
CA TRP A 129 10.10 1.64 -2.23
C TRP A 129 8.89 1.39 -3.14
N LEU A 130 8.80 0.17 -3.67
CA LEU A 130 7.62 -0.34 -4.36
C LEU A 130 7.45 -1.84 -4.11
N LEU A 131 6.21 -2.28 -3.99
CA LEU A 131 5.82 -3.68 -3.99
C LEU A 131 4.87 -3.91 -5.17
N THR A 132 5.24 -4.81 -6.07
CA THR A 132 4.48 -5.11 -7.29
C THR A 132 4.52 -6.59 -7.61
N GLY A 133 3.48 -7.13 -8.26
CA GLY A 133 3.44 -8.55 -8.61
C GLY A 133 2.11 -9.03 -9.15
N SER A 134 1.86 -10.34 -9.01
CA SER A 134 0.59 -10.98 -9.38
C SER A 134 -0.53 -10.77 -8.36
N MET A 135 -0.17 -10.34 -7.14
CA MET A 135 -1.03 -10.26 -5.96
C MET A 135 -1.96 -9.05 -5.94
N ASN A 136 -3.28 -9.27 -5.86
CA ASN A 136 -4.20 -8.18 -5.52
C ASN A 136 -4.11 -7.85 -4.03
N PHE A 137 -4.43 -6.61 -3.64
CA PHE A 137 -4.43 -6.21 -2.23
C PHE A 137 -5.72 -6.65 -1.53
N THR A 138 -5.98 -7.95 -1.57
CA THR A 138 -7.14 -8.61 -0.95
C THR A 138 -6.68 -9.59 0.13
N VAL A 139 -7.60 -10.06 0.98
CA VAL A 139 -7.28 -11.07 2.02
C VAL A 139 -6.59 -12.27 1.38
N ARG A 140 -7.17 -12.78 0.29
CA ARG A 140 -6.66 -13.95 -0.43
C ARG A 140 -5.30 -13.68 -1.07
N GLY A 141 -5.13 -12.53 -1.72
CA GLY A 141 -3.86 -12.18 -2.35
C GLY A 141 -2.72 -12.07 -1.33
N LEU A 142 -2.97 -11.42 -0.19
CA LEU A 142 -1.93 -11.15 0.80
C LEU A 142 -1.63 -12.34 1.73
N LEU A 143 -2.60 -13.24 1.98
CA LEU A 143 -2.48 -14.25 3.03
C LEU A 143 -2.67 -15.70 2.57
N GLU A 144 -3.31 -15.95 1.43
CA GLU A 144 -3.74 -17.31 1.04
C GLU A 144 -3.13 -17.80 -0.26
N ASN A 145 -2.95 -16.91 -1.25
CA ASN A 145 -2.55 -17.29 -2.59
C ASN A 145 -1.03 -17.44 -2.73
N ASP A 146 -0.63 -18.36 -3.60
CA ASP A 146 0.73 -18.45 -4.12
C ASP A 146 0.93 -17.35 -5.18
N GLU A 147 1.59 -16.27 -4.77
CA GLU A 147 1.82 -15.06 -5.53
C GLU A 147 3.33 -14.86 -5.73
N ALA A 148 3.68 -14.27 -6.88
CA ALA A 148 5.01 -13.77 -7.14
C ALA A 148 5.01 -12.26 -6.97
N VAL A 149 5.68 -11.77 -5.93
CA VAL A 149 5.82 -10.34 -5.65
C VAL A 149 7.28 -9.92 -5.67
N THR A 150 7.53 -8.68 -6.05
CA THR A 150 8.84 -8.06 -6.04
C THR A 150 8.78 -6.82 -5.17
N TYR A 151 9.59 -6.81 -4.13
CA TYR A 151 9.83 -5.63 -3.32
C TYR A 151 11.13 -4.97 -3.77
N LYS A 152 11.09 -3.67 -4.07
CA LYS A 152 12.29 -2.88 -4.38
C LYS A 152 12.37 -1.71 -3.41
N VAL A 153 13.56 -1.41 -2.94
CA VAL A 153 13.84 -0.28 -2.03
C VAL A 153 15.15 0.40 -2.42
N GLY A 154 15.15 1.73 -2.40
CA GLY A 154 16.27 2.56 -2.82
C GLY A 154 16.50 2.56 -4.34
N GLY A 155 17.55 3.30 -4.74
CA GLY A 155 17.82 3.55 -6.16
C GLY A 155 16.73 4.39 -6.83
N SER A 156 16.60 4.28 -8.16
CA SER A 156 15.65 5.07 -8.95
C SER A 156 14.29 4.40 -9.20
N HIS A 157 14.10 3.13 -8.80
CA HIS A 157 12.93 2.34 -9.17
C HIS A 157 11.60 2.95 -8.71
N ALA A 158 11.48 3.32 -7.43
CA ALA A 158 10.26 3.90 -6.88
C ALA A 158 9.98 5.30 -7.47
N GLY A 159 11.02 6.11 -7.65
CA GLY A 159 10.91 7.42 -8.30
C GLY A 159 10.41 7.31 -9.73
N GLN A 160 10.98 6.38 -10.50
CA GLN A 160 10.56 6.10 -11.88
C GLN A 160 9.12 5.60 -11.94
N ALA A 161 8.76 4.64 -11.09
CA ALA A 161 7.38 4.14 -10.99
C ALA A 161 6.40 5.28 -10.67
N ARG A 162 6.70 6.14 -9.71
CA ARG A 162 5.83 7.30 -9.39
C ARG A 162 5.62 8.22 -10.60
N LEU A 163 6.65 8.48 -11.40
CA LEU A 163 6.53 9.29 -12.63
C LEU A 163 5.66 8.60 -13.68
N GLU A 164 5.86 7.30 -13.91
CA GLU A 164 5.07 6.51 -14.87
C GLU A 164 3.59 6.43 -14.48
N LEU A 165 3.32 6.17 -13.19
CA LEU A 165 1.96 6.14 -12.64
C LEU A 165 1.29 7.53 -12.74
N ALA A 166 2.02 8.60 -12.41
CA ALA A 166 1.54 9.98 -12.53
C ALA A 166 1.23 10.36 -13.98
N GLN A 167 2.06 9.94 -14.94
CA GLN A 167 1.83 10.16 -16.36
C GLN A 167 0.60 9.38 -16.85
N ARG A 168 0.49 8.10 -16.48
CA ARG A 168 -0.60 7.20 -16.90
C ARG A 168 -1.96 7.70 -16.44
N TRP A 169 -2.07 8.16 -15.19
CA TRP A 169 -3.32 8.70 -14.64
C TRP A 169 -3.28 10.22 -14.47
N LYS A 170 -2.51 10.92 -15.31
CA LYS A 170 -2.56 12.37 -15.55
C LYS A 170 -2.64 13.22 -14.28
N GLU A 171 -1.73 13.02 -13.34
CA GLU A 171 -1.75 13.78 -12.09
C GLU A 171 -1.35 15.27 -12.25
N HIS A 172 -0.77 15.63 -13.40
CA HIS A 172 -0.33 16.98 -13.76
C HIS A 172 -1.14 17.62 -14.91
N GLN A 173 -2.36 17.13 -15.19
CA GLN A 173 -3.33 17.78 -16.09
C GLN A 173 -4.53 18.24 -15.28
#